data_AF-A0A1F9E1R0-F1
#
_entry.id   AF-A0A1F9E1R0-F1
#
_cell.length_a   1.000
_cell.length_b   1.000
_cell.length_c   1.000
_cell.angle_alpha   90.00
_cell.angle_beta   90.00
_cell.angle_gamma   90.00
#
_symmetry.space_group_name_H-M   'P 1'
#
loop_
_entity.id
_entity.type
_entity.pdbx_description
1 polymer ?
#
loop_
_entity_poly.entity_id
_entity_poly.type
_entity_poly.pdbx_seq_one_letter_code
_entity_poly.pdbx_strand_id
1 'polypeptide(L)' 'MVRMNITVPEELAHQLDKLVGRKKKSRFITETLKQRIEKIQHEELQKTLEEGYKTRKEESHAVAKEFETVDLEGWDEY' A
#
# COMPACT_ATOMS: atom_id res chain seq x y z
N MET A 1 4.38 22.37 10.20
CA MET A 1 3.58 22.57 8.97
C MET A 1 4.42 23.39 7.99
N VAL A 2 4.48 22.99 6.73
CA VAL A 2 5.18 23.71 5.65
C VAL A 2 4.13 24.42 4.79
N ARG A 3 4.34 25.70 4.45
CA ARG A 3 3.48 26.41 3.49
C ARG A 3 3.92 26.08 2.06
N MET A 4 2.97 25.65 1.25
CA MET A 4 3.21 25.23 -0.13
C MET A 4 2.22 25.98 -1.03
N ASN A 5 2.74 26.65 -2.06
CA ASN A 5 1.91 27.26 -3.10
C ASN A 5 1.75 26.25 -4.22
N ILE A 6 0.51 25.89 -4.54
CA ILE A 6 0.20 24.93 -5.60
C ILE A 6 -0.78 25.56 -6.58
N THR A 7 -0.57 25.28 -7.87
CA THR A 7 -1.53 25.63 -8.92
C THR A 7 -2.48 24.45 -9.09
N VAL A 8 -3.78 24.72 -9.00
CA VAL A 8 -4.83 23.73 -9.23
C VAL A 8 -5.78 24.25 -10.31
N PRO A 9 -6.38 23.37 -11.12
CA PRO A 9 -7.42 23.76 -12.07
C PRO A 9 -8.56 24.51 -11.36
N GLU A 10 -9.10 25.55 -12.02
CA GLU A 10 -10.16 26.39 -11.46
C GLU A 10 -11.41 25.58 -11.10
N GLU A 11 -11.80 24.63 -11.96
CA GLU A 11 -12.92 23.74 -11.69
C GLU A 11 -12.72 22.92 -10.41
N LEU A 12 -11.51 22.38 -10.21
CA LEU A 12 -11.18 21.60 -9.02
C LEU A 12 -11.19 22.46 -7.75
N ALA A 13 -10.71 23.71 -7.85
CA ALA A 13 -10.78 24.66 -6.75
C ALA A 13 -12.25 24.97 -6.38
N HIS A 14 -13.13 25.16 -7.36
CA HIS A 14 -14.55 25.36 -7.10
C HIS A 14 -15.24 24.13 -6.49
N GLN A 15 -14.92 22.93 -6.98
CA GLN A 15 -15.44 21.69 -6.39
C GLN A 15 -14.99 21.53 -4.94
N LEU A 16 -13.72 21.79 -4.65
CA LEU A 16 -13.17 21.77 -3.29
C LEU A 16 -13.88 22.79 -2.38
N ASP A 17 -14.13 24.00 -2.90
CA ASP A 17 -14.82 25.05 -2.15
C ASP A 17 -16.25 24.67 -1.80
N LYS A 18 -16.96 24.04 -2.75
CA LYS A 18 -18.32 23.54 -2.56
C LYS A 18 -18.38 22.37 -1.57
N LEU A 19 -17.39 21.48 -1.60
CA LEU A 19 -17.39 20.24 -0.83
C LEU A 19 -17.03 20.44 0.65
N VAL A 20 -16.01 21.26 0.95
CA VAL A 20 -15.48 21.38 2.33
C VAL A 20 -15.68 22.78 2.92
N GLY A 21 -16.02 23.77 2.10
CA GLY A 21 -16.08 25.18 2.49
C GLY A 21 -14.70 25.81 2.68
N ARG A 22 -14.65 27.15 2.67
CA ARG A 22 -13.39 27.93 2.63
C ARG A 22 -12.40 27.62 3.76
N LYS A 23 -12.86 27.27 4.96
CA LYS A 23 -12.00 27.12 6.16
C LYS A 23 -11.40 25.73 6.34
N LYS A 24 -11.86 24.70 5.61
CA LYS A 24 -11.44 23.30 5.80
C LYS A 24 -10.59 22.74 4.66
N LYS A 25 -10.28 23.55 3.64
CA LYS A 25 -9.51 23.13 2.44
C LYS A 25 -8.17 22.52 2.80
N SER A 26 -7.38 23.19 3.64
CA SER A 26 -6.04 22.71 4.01
C SER A 26 -6.11 21.35 4.69
N ARG A 27 -7.04 21.15 5.63
CA ARG A 27 -7.23 19.86 6.30
C ARG A 27 -7.62 18.77 5.31
N PHE A 28 -8.59 19.04 4.44
CA PHE A 28 -9.03 18.08 3.43
C PHE A 28 -7.91 17.69 2.47
N ILE A 29 -7.16 18.67 1.97
CA ILE A 29 -5.99 18.42 1.10
C ILE A 29 -4.96 17.55 1.83
N THR A 30 -4.65 17.86 3.10
CA THR A 30 -3.70 17.06 3.89
C THR A 30 -4.18 15.62 4.07
N GLU A 31 -5.44 15.41 4.45
CA GLU A 31 -6.01 14.07 4.63
C GLU A 31 -6.03 13.29 3.30
N THR A 32 -6.39 13.95 2.20
CA THR A 32 -6.41 13.34 0.86
C THR A 32 -5.02 12.96 0.38
N LEU A 33 -4.03 13.84 0.55
CA LEU A 33 -2.65 13.57 0.19
C LEU A 33 -2.09 12.40 1.01
N LYS A 34 -2.37 12.36 2.32
CA LYS A 34 -1.96 11.25 3.18
C LYS A 34 -2.53 9.92 2.66
N GLN A 35 -3.84 9.86 2.42
CA GLN A 35 -4.49 8.66 1.90
C GLN A 35 -3.92 8.25 0.53
N ARG A 36 -3.66 9.21 -0.35
CA ARG A 36 -3.11 8.92 -1.69
C ARG A 36 -1.69 8.38 -1.61
N ILE A 37 -0.84 8.94 -0.75
CA ILE A 37 0.53 8.47 -0.52
C ILE A 37 0.52 7.05 0.04
N GLU A 38 -0.27 6.80 1.09
CA GLU A 38 -0.39 5.46 1.70
C GLU A 38 -0.84 4.42 0.67
N LYS A 39 -1.81 4.77 -0.19
CA LYS A 39 -2.27 3.88 -1.26
C LYS A 39 -1.15 3.57 -2.27
N ILE A 40 -0.41 4.58 -2.74
CA ILE A 40 0.69 4.38 -3.69
C ILE A 40 1.77 3.48 -3.08
N GLN A 41 2.17 3.75 -1.84
CA GLN A 41 3.17 2.94 -1.14
C GLN A 41 2.72 1.50 -0.95
N HIS A 42 1.44 1.28 -0.65
CA HIS A 42 0.88 -0.07 -0.53
C HIS A 42 0.87 -0.81 -1.87
N GLU A 43 0.47 -0.15 -2.95
CA GLU A 43 0.48 -0.72 -4.31
C GLU A 43 1.90 -1.09 -4.75
N GLU A 44 2.89 -0.22 -4.49
CA GLU A 44 4.30 -0.50 -4.76
C GLU A 44 4.82 -1.69 -3.95
N LEU A 45 4.53 -1.73 -2.64
CA LEU A 45 4.91 -2.83 -1.77
C LEU A 45 4.33 -4.17 -2.25
N GLN A 46 3.04 -4.20 -2.60
CA GLN A 46 2.40 -5.42 -3.12
C GLN A 46 3.08 -5.91 -4.39
N LYS A 47 3.41 -5.00 -5.32
CA LYS A 47 4.12 -5.34 -6.55
C LYS A 47 5.52 -5.91 -6.26
N THR A 48 6.28 -5.28 -5.37
CA THR A 48 7.61 -5.77 -4.98
C THR A 48 7.54 -7.13 -4.30
N LEU A 49 6.54 -7.37 -3.44
CA LEU A 49 6.32 -8.67 -2.82
C LEU A 49 5.99 -9.74 -3.85
N GLU A 50 5.07 -9.46 -4.78
CA GLU A 50 4.69 -10.38 -5.85
C GLU A 50 5.91 -10.78 -6.70
N GLU A 51 6.71 -9.80 -7.11
CA GLU A 51 7.96 -10.04 -7.84
C GLU A 51 8.95 -10.86 -7.01
N GLY A 52 9.14 -10.52 -5.73
CA GLY A 52 10.03 -11.26 -4.82
C GLY A 52 9.62 -12.73 -4.65
N TYR A 53 8.32 -12.99 -4.48
CA TYR A 53 7.80 -14.36 -4.39
C TYR A 53 7.97 -15.13 -5.69
N LYS A 54 7.73 -14.49 -6.85
CA LYS A 54 7.94 -15.12 -8.16
C LYS A 54 9.42 -15.46 -8.38
N THR A 55 10.33 -14.54 -8.07
CA THR A 55 11.77 -14.74 -8.25
C THR A 55 12.32 -15.84 -7.35
N ARG A 56 11.88 -15.90 -6.09
CA ARG A 56 12.37 -16.91 -5.12
C ARG A 56 11.57 -18.21 -5.12
N LYS A 57 10.67 -18.41 -6.08
CA LYS A 57 9.77 -19.56 -6.12
C LYS A 57 10.52 -20.89 -6.01
N GLU A 58 11.58 -21.06 -6.79
CA GLU A 58 12.35 -22.31 -6.83
C GLU A 58 13.10 -22.57 -5.53
N GLU A 59 13.75 -21.55 -4.97
CA GLU A 59 14.42 -21.60 -3.66
C GLU A 59 13.42 -21.95 -2.55
N SER A 60 12.27 -21.25 -2.51
CA SER A 60 11.22 -21.50 -1.52
C SER A 60 10.65 -22.91 -1.62
N HIS A 61 10.47 -23.45 -2.84
CA HIS A 61 10.04 -24.85 -3.02
C HIS A 61 11.12 -25.85 -2.59
N ALA A 62 12.39 -25.58 -2.87
CA ALA A 62 13.48 -26.44 -2.45
C ALA A 62 13.57 -26.53 -0.91
N VAL A 63 13.47 -25.38 -0.23
CA VAL A 63 13.40 -25.32 1.23
C VAL A 63 12.17 -26.06 1.74
N ALA A 64 10.97 -25.79 1.22
CA ALA A 64 9.76 -26.47 1.66
C ALA A 64 9.90 -28.01 1.57
N LYS A 65 10.47 -28.51 0.47
CA LYS A 65 10.72 -29.94 0.27
C LYS A 65 11.72 -30.53 1.25
N GLU A 66 12.73 -29.76 1.67
CA GLU A 66 13.71 -30.21 2.67
C GLU A 66 13.05 -30.46 4.04
N PHE A 67 12.01 -29.70 4.38
CA PHE A 67 11.30 -29.79 5.66
C PHE A 67 10.03 -30.66 5.62
N GLU A 68 9.61 -31.16 4.45
CA GLU A 68 8.39 -31.98 4.27
C GLU A 68 8.33 -33.19 5.24
N THR A 69 9.46 -33.83 5.53
CA THR A 69 9.49 -34.99 6.43
C THR A 69 9.22 -34.60 7.89
N VAL A 70 9.73 -33.45 8.33
CA VAL A 70 9.54 -32.96 9.71
C VAL A 70 8.12 -32.41 9.88
N ASP A 71 7.54 -31.82 8.83
CA ASP A 71 6.17 -31.30 8.87
C ASP A 71 5.11 -32.39 9.07
N LEU A 72 5.40 -33.64 8.64
CA LEU A 72 4.50 -34.79 8.73
C LEU A 72 4.77 -35.71 9.93
N GLU A 73 5.91 -35.56 10.62
CA GLU A 73 6.22 -36.34 11.82
C GLU A 73 5.19 -36.08 12.94
N GLY A 74 4.57 -37.15 13.45
CA GLY A 74 3.63 -37.09 14.58
C GLY A 74 2.17 -36.76 14.22
N TRP A 75 1.82 -36.63 12.94
CA TRP A 75 0.44 -36.37 12.49
C TRP A 75 -0.46 -37.62 12.52
N ASP A 76 0.14 -38.80 12.50
CA ASP A 76 -0.48 -40.12 12.46
C ASP A 76 -0.53 -40.82 13.83
N GLU A 77 -0.13 -40.12 14.91
CA GLU A 77 -0.11 -40.63 16.29
C GLU A 77 -1.40 -40.38 17.10
N TYR A 78 -2.52 -39.98 16.47
CA TYR A 78 -3.80 -39.67 17.15
C TYR A 78 -5.01 -40.43 16.63
#